data_AF-A0A2Z3H1B0-F1
#
_entry.id   AF-A0A2Z3H1B0-F1
#
_cell.length_a   1.000
_cell.length_b   1.000
_cell.length_c   1.000
_cell.angle_alpha   90.00
_cell.angle_beta   90.00
_cell.angle_gamma   90.00
#
_symmetry.space_group_name_H-M   'P 1'
#
loop_
_entity.id
_entity.type
_entity.pdbx_description
1 polymer ?
#
loop_
_entity_poly.entity_id
_entity_poly.type
_entity_poly.pdbx_seq_one_letter_code
_entity_poly.pdbx_strand_id
1 'polypeptide(L)'
;MIQMPELTPGQTYCREEVKRYIALQGDGGADDYFHARNKFPRKKDKPDMHDITRMKLGLGRSVVMEYQEFPLERYRTWLNGRLKKFSSSDDLKRIKTIRGLLESGSPAFPIWEDKHLAELDPPPVLEGNHRLLAFFELDMPTVPVFLMKYEE
;
A
#
# COMPACT_ATOMS: atom_id res chain seq x y z
N MET A 1 9.68 4.19 18.04
CA MET A 1 9.42 4.59 16.64
C MET A 1 9.79 3.38 15.78
N ILE A 2 8.82 2.72 15.15
CA ILE A 2 9.09 1.54 14.29
C ILE A 2 9.49 2.09 12.91
N GLN A 3 10.72 2.60 12.79
CA GLN A 3 11.27 3.00 11.50
C GLN A 3 11.57 1.73 10.70
N MET A 4 11.09 1.68 9.45
CA MET A 4 11.53 0.65 8.51
C MET A 4 12.97 0.98 8.10
N PRO A 5 13.97 0.18 8.48
CA PRO A 5 15.36 0.65 8.53
C PRO A 5 16.04 0.89 7.18
N GLU A 6 15.39 0.67 6.03
CA GLU A 6 16.06 0.75 4.72
C GLU A 6 15.24 1.45 3.62
N LEU A 7 14.09 2.06 3.94
CA LEU A 7 13.36 2.88 2.96
C LEU A 7 13.51 4.37 3.30
N THR A 8 13.96 5.15 2.32
CA THR A 8 14.03 6.61 2.42
C THR A 8 12.78 7.26 1.82
N PRO A 9 12.05 8.12 2.55
CA PRO A 9 10.91 8.86 2.01
C PRO A 9 11.30 9.68 0.77
N GLY A 10 10.44 9.69 -0.25
CA GLY A 10 10.68 10.32 -1.56
C GLY A 10 11.45 9.45 -2.55
N GLN A 11 12.09 8.36 -2.12
CA GLN A 11 12.79 7.46 -3.02
C GLN A 11 11.81 6.51 -3.73
N THR A 12 12.12 6.23 -5.00
CA THR A 12 11.36 5.29 -5.84
C THR A 12 12.08 3.96 -5.93
N TYR A 13 11.31 2.87 -5.88
CA TYR A 13 11.79 1.50 -5.89
C TYR A 13 10.97 0.65 -6.87
N CYS A 14 11.61 -0.36 -7.43
CA CYS A 14 10.90 -1.46 -8.09
C CYS A 14 10.43 -2.51 -7.06
N ARG A 15 9.57 -3.44 -7.50
CA ARG A 15 9.01 -4.50 -6.64
C ARG A 15 10.08 -5.37 -5.98
N GLU A 16 11.14 -5.72 -6.70
CA GLU A 16 12.15 -6.63 -6.17
C GLU A 16 12.95 -5.99 -5.02
N GLU A 17 13.21 -4.68 -5.09
CA GLU A 17 13.93 -3.94 -4.05
C GLU A 17 13.14 -3.85 -2.74
N VAL A 18 11.81 -3.79 -2.82
CA VAL A 18 10.94 -3.65 -1.64
C VAL A 18 10.18 -4.92 -1.29
N LYS A 19 10.52 -6.06 -1.90
CA LYS A 19 9.78 -7.32 -1.74
C LYS A 19 9.56 -7.74 -0.28
N ARG A 20 10.55 -7.50 0.59
CA ARG A 20 10.47 -7.77 2.03
C ARG A 20 9.48 -6.88 2.79
N TYR A 21 9.01 -5.79 2.19
CA TYR A 21 8.03 -4.85 2.75
C TYR A 21 6.63 -5.00 2.12
N ILE A 22 6.43 -6.00 1.26
CA ILE A 22 5.14 -6.32 0.66
C ILE A 22 4.51 -7.45 1.49
N ALA A 23 3.34 -7.21 2.10
CA ALA A 23 2.69 -8.25 2.88
C ALA A 23 2.13 -9.35 1.97
N LEU A 24 2.24 -10.60 2.43
CA LEU A 24 1.62 -11.75 1.79
C LEU A 24 0.16 -11.87 2.27
N GLN A 25 -0.76 -12.13 1.33
CA GLN A 25 -2.18 -12.30 1.62
C GLN A 25 -2.56 -13.79 1.56
N GLY A 26 -2.64 -14.42 2.75
CA GLY A 26 -3.11 -15.81 2.91
C GLY A 26 -2.26 -16.88 2.22
N ASP A 27 -2.84 -18.08 2.05
CA ASP A 27 -2.13 -19.29 1.59
C ASP A 27 -1.97 -19.36 0.06
N GLY A 28 -2.54 -18.40 -0.69
CA GLY A 28 -2.59 -18.40 -2.15
C GLY A 28 -1.44 -17.72 -2.86
N GLY A 29 -0.45 -17.18 -2.12
CA GLY A 29 0.76 -16.56 -2.68
C GLY A 29 0.57 -15.19 -3.35
N ALA A 30 -0.63 -14.61 -3.30
CA ALA A 30 -0.86 -13.23 -3.74
C ALA A 30 -0.32 -12.26 -2.68
N ASP A 31 0.33 -11.18 -3.13
CA ASP A 31 0.89 -10.15 -2.26
C ASP A 31 0.16 -8.81 -2.43
N ASP A 32 0.39 -7.89 -1.51
CA ASP A 32 -0.24 -6.56 -1.57
C ASP A 32 0.02 -5.84 -2.89
N TYR A 33 1.21 -6.01 -3.46
CA TYR A 33 1.56 -5.40 -4.75
C TYR A 33 0.61 -5.88 -5.85
N PHE A 34 0.33 -7.19 -5.94
CA PHE A 34 -0.61 -7.72 -6.92
C PHE A 34 -2.01 -7.14 -6.75
N HIS A 35 -2.51 -7.05 -5.51
CA HIS A 35 -3.82 -6.48 -5.22
C HIS A 35 -3.89 -4.98 -5.54
N ALA A 36 -2.91 -4.20 -5.12
CA ALA A 36 -2.83 -2.78 -5.40
C ALA A 36 -2.69 -2.51 -6.91
N ARG A 37 -1.84 -3.27 -7.61
CA ARG A 37 -1.63 -3.16 -9.06
C ARG A 37 -2.88 -3.42 -9.89
N ASN A 38 -3.77 -4.30 -9.44
CA ASN A 38 -5.04 -4.59 -10.10
C ASN A 38 -6.07 -3.46 -9.94
N LYS A 39 -5.96 -2.66 -8.88
CA LYS A 39 -6.79 -1.47 -8.63
C LYS A 39 -6.18 -0.19 -9.22
N PHE A 40 -4.86 -0.19 -9.46
CA PHE A 40 -4.12 0.93 -10.05
C PHE A 40 -4.50 1.13 -11.53
N PRO A 41 -4.81 2.37 -11.98
CA PRO A 41 -5.23 2.66 -13.34
C PRO A 41 -4.30 2.05 -14.39
N ARG A 42 -4.85 1.17 -15.22
CA ARG A 42 -4.13 0.61 -16.36
C ARG A 42 -4.12 1.65 -17.47
N LYS A 43 -2.96 1.92 -18.07
CA LYS A 43 -2.83 2.95 -19.09
C LYS A 43 -3.75 2.75 -20.31
N LYS A 44 -4.28 1.55 -20.56
CA LYS A 44 -5.42 1.26 -21.45
C LYS A 44 -6.12 -0.03 -21.01
N ASP A 45 -7.45 -0.08 -21.07
CA ASP A 45 -8.29 -1.23 -20.72
C ASP A 45 -8.12 -2.48 -21.62
N LYS A 46 -7.19 -2.47 -22.58
CA LYS A 46 -6.62 -3.68 -23.20
C LYS A 46 -5.17 -3.35 -23.57
N PRO A 47 -4.15 -4.01 -23.00
CA PRO A 47 -2.79 -3.84 -23.50
C PRO A 47 -2.80 -4.37 -24.93
N ASP A 48 -2.49 -3.51 -25.90
CA ASP A 48 -2.34 -3.97 -27.27
C ASP A 48 -1.06 -4.85 -27.38
N MET A 49 -0.90 -5.52 -28.52
CA MET A 49 0.28 -6.38 -28.75
C MET A 49 1.60 -5.61 -28.62
N HIS A 50 1.61 -4.29 -28.82
CA HIS A 50 2.78 -3.45 -28.62
C HIS A 50 3.11 -3.27 -27.13
N ASP A 51 2.11 -3.03 -26.28
CA ASP A 51 2.29 -2.94 -24.82
C ASP A 51 2.78 -4.27 -24.22
N ILE A 52 2.23 -5.41 -24.66
CA ILE A 52 2.67 -6.75 -24.21
C ILE A 52 4.11 -7.02 -24.63
N THR A 53 4.48 -6.67 -25.87
CA THR A 53 5.83 -6.87 -26.39
C THR A 53 6.83 -5.98 -25.66
N ARG A 54 6.47 -4.72 -25.38
CA ARG A 54 7.31 -3.82 -24.57
C ARG A 54 7.45 -4.30 -23.13
N MET A 55 6.39 -4.81 -22.51
CA MET A 55 6.48 -5.43 -21.16
C MET A 55 7.39 -6.66 -21.15
N LYS A 56 7.28 -7.53 -22.17
CA LYS A 56 8.16 -8.71 -22.32
C LYS A 56 9.62 -8.34 -22.60
N LEU A 57 9.86 -7.20 -23.24
CA LEU A 57 11.20 -6.67 -23.53
C LEU A 57 11.74 -5.72 -22.45
N GLY A 58 10.98 -5.44 -21.37
CA GLY A 58 11.39 -4.49 -20.32
C GLY A 58 11.37 -3.01 -20.73
N LEU A 59 10.62 -2.65 -21.78
CA LEU A 59 10.59 -1.33 -22.43
C LEU A 59 9.27 -0.57 -22.23
N GLY A 60 8.35 -1.05 -21.39
CA GLY A 60 7.19 -0.30 -20.92
C GLY A 60 7.57 0.59 -19.74
N ARG A 61 6.84 1.68 -19.48
CA ARG A 61 7.00 2.41 -18.20
C ARG A 61 6.63 1.44 -17.07
N SER A 62 7.61 0.97 -16.31
CA SER A 62 7.41 0.01 -15.23
C SER A 62 6.52 0.65 -14.16
N VAL A 63 5.72 -0.16 -13.45
CA VAL A 63 5.08 0.38 -12.23
C VAL A 63 6.09 0.31 -11.11
N VAL A 64 6.32 1.47 -10.50
CA VAL A 64 7.28 1.67 -9.43
C VAL A 64 6.56 2.23 -8.20
N MET A 65 7.20 2.13 -7.05
CA MET A 65 6.66 2.57 -5.77
C MET A 65 7.56 3.66 -5.20
N GLU A 66 6.99 4.84 -5.00
CA GLU A 66 7.64 5.87 -4.19
C GLU A 66 7.23 5.69 -2.73
N TYR A 67 8.21 5.53 -1.85
CA TYR A 67 7.95 5.41 -0.43
C TYR A 67 7.74 6.79 0.20
N GLN A 68 6.75 6.92 1.07
CA GLN A 68 6.49 8.12 1.85
C GLN A 68 6.05 7.74 3.27
N GLU A 69 6.18 8.68 4.20
CA GLU A 69 5.53 8.63 5.51
C GLU A 69 4.59 9.83 5.61
N PHE A 70 3.29 9.57 5.74
CA PHE A 70 2.29 10.64 5.87
C PHE A 70 1.75 10.71 7.30
N PRO A 71 1.35 11.89 7.79
CA PRO A 71 0.71 12.00 9.09
C PRO A 71 -0.60 11.19 9.10
N LEU A 72 -0.87 10.46 10.18
CA LEU A 72 -2.09 9.66 10.34
C LEU A 72 -3.37 10.49 10.15
N GLU A 73 -3.32 11.77 10.56
CA GLU A 73 -4.42 12.73 10.43
C GLU A 73 -4.95 12.90 9.01
N ARG A 74 -4.10 12.74 7.98
CA ARG A 74 -4.51 12.77 6.57
C ARG A 74 -5.63 11.76 6.27
N TYR A 75 -5.70 10.69 7.04
CA TYR A 75 -6.65 9.59 6.83
C TYR A 75 -7.89 9.67 7.72
N ARG A 76 -8.02 10.67 8.60
CA ARG A 76 -9.11 10.73 9.59
C ARG A 76 -10.49 10.66 8.93
N THR A 77 -10.70 11.41 7.85
CA THR A 77 -11.97 11.38 7.08
C THR A 77 -12.22 10.01 6.45
N TRP A 78 -11.18 9.38 5.87
CA TRP A 78 -11.26 8.03 5.31
C TRP A 78 -11.68 7.00 6.35
N LEU A 79 -11.02 7.05 7.51
CA LEU A 79 -11.23 6.15 8.64
C LEU A 79 -12.67 6.27 9.16
N ASN A 80 -13.14 7.49 9.42
CA ASN A 80 -14.50 7.76 9.89
C ASN A 80 -15.57 7.18 8.96
N GLY A 81 -15.38 7.26 7.64
CA GLY A 81 -16.30 6.69 6.66
C GLY A 81 -16.26 5.16 6.54
N ARG A 82 -15.18 4.52 7.01
CA ARG A 82 -14.89 3.09 6.78
C ARG A 82 -14.94 2.22 8.05
N LEU A 83 -14.97 2.80 9.25
CA LEU A 83 -15.07 2.05 10.51
C LEU A 83 -16.23 1.06 10.53
N LYS A 84 -17.41 1.44 9.99
CA LYS A 84 -18.57 0.54 9.89
C LYS A 84 -18.43 -0.56 8.82
N LYS A 85 -17.52 -0.39 7.86
CA LYS A 85 -17.31 -1.35 6.78
C LYS A 85 -16.36 -2.49 7.18
N PHE A 86 -15.45 -2.23 8.11
CA PHE A 86 -14.46 -3.20 8.62
C PHE A 86 -14.82 -3.66 10.04
N SER A 87 -16.10 -3.96 10.27
CA SER A 87 -16.61 -4.34 11.59
C SER A 87 -16.97 -5.83 11.68
N SER A 88 -16.68 -6.63 10.65
CA SER A 88 -16.91 -8.08 10.73
C SER A 88 -15.92 -8.74 11.71
N SER A 89 -16.29 -9.89 12.27
CA SER A 89 -15.41 -10.65 13.19
C SER A 89 -14.04 -10.92 12.56
N ASP A 90 -14.00 -11.24 11.27
CA ASP A 90 -12.76 -11.51 10.54
C ASP A 90 -11.91 -10.25 10.34
N ASP A 91 -12.53 -9.10 10.05
CA ASP A 91 -11.82 -7.82 9.96
C ASP A 91 -11.18 -7.45 11.30
N LEU A 92 -11.95 -7.56 12.39
CA LEU A 92 -11.49 -7.27 13.74
C LEU A 92 -10.35 -8.20 14.15
N LYS A 93 -10.44 -9.49 13.79
CA LYS A 93 -9.36 -10.46 14.04
C LYS A 93 -8.09 -10.07 13.27
N ARG A 94 -8.21 -9.68 11.99
CA ARG A 94 -7.05 -9.24 11.17
C ARG A 94 -6.40 -8.00 11.75
N ILE A 95 -7.20 -6.99 12.11
CA ILE A 95 -6.71 -5.74 12.72
C ILE A 95 -5.98 -6.05 14.03
N LYS A 96 -6.57 -6.87 14.90
CA LYS A 96 -5.95 -7.30 16.15
C LYS A 96 -4.62 -8.03 15.94
N THR A 97 -4.54 -8.93 14.95
CA THR A 97 -3.29 -9.63 14.61
C THR A 97 -2.21 -8.65 14.14
N ILE A 98 -2.55 -7.71 13.26
CA ILE A 98 -1.61 -6.68 12.78
C ILE A 98 -1.11 -5.84 13.96
N ARG A 99 -2.00 -5.42 14.85
CA ARG A 99 -1.63 -4.67 16.05
C ARG A 99 -0.65 -5.44 16.94
N GLY A 100 -0.93 -6.71 17.23
CA GLY A 100 -0.03 -7.54 18.03
C GLY A 100 1.36 -7.67 17.41
N LEU A 101 1.44 -7.77 16.07
CA LEU A 101 2.73 -7.77 15.36
C LEU A 101 3.47 -6.44 15.53
N LEU A 102 2.79 -5.30 15.37
CA LEU A 102 3.38 -3.97 15.54
C LEU A 102 3.86 -3.75 16.98
N GLU A 103 3.03 -4.08 17.98
CA GLU A 103 3.38 -3.98 19.40
C GLU A 103 4.58 -4.87 19.77
N SER A 104 4.76 -6.01 19.08
CA SER A 104 5.93 -6.89 19.24
C SER A 104 7.21 -6.39 18.55
N GLY A 105 7.15 -5.24 17.87
CA GLY A 105 8.28 -4.65 17.14
C GLY A 105 8.45 -5.14 15.71
N SER A 106 7.46 -5.85 15.14
CA SER A 106 7.47 -6.19 13.71
C SER A 106 7.41 -4.92 12.85
N PRO A 107 8.02 -4.91 11.65
CA PRO A 107 7.95 -3.76 10.75
C PRO A 107 6.53 -3.37 10.38
N ALA A 108 6.26 -2.07 10.30
CA ALA A 108 5.01 -1.53 9.82
C ALA A 108 4.98 -1.54 8.28
N PHE A 109 4.37 -2.56 7.68
CA PHE A 109 4.27 -2.64 6.22
C PHE A 109 3.46 -1.45 5.63
N PRO A 110 3.87 -0.86 4.48
CA PRO A 110 3.20 0.32 3.91
C PRO A 110 1.82 0.06 3.31
N ILE A 111 0.89 1.01 3.47
CA ILE A 111 -0.36 1.01 2.69
C ILE A 111 -0.09 1.45 1.25
N TRP A 112 -1.05 1.24 0.35
CA TRP A 112 -0.87 1.48 -1.08
C TRP A 112 -1.85 2.51 -1.61
N GLU A 113 -1.35 3.47 -2.37
CA GLU A 113 -2.12 4.56 -2.98
C GLU A 113 -1.67 4.79 -4.43
N ASP A 114 -2.52 5.45 -5.22
CA ASP A 114 -2.13 6.00 -6.52
C ASP A 114 -1.49 7.37 -6.31
N LYS A 115 -0.25 7.58 -6.78
CA LYS A 115 0.45 8.86 -6.64
C LYS A 115 -0.36 10.05 -7.18
N HIS A 116 -1.13 9.86 -8.26
CA HIS A 116 -1.90 10.94 -8.87
C HIS A 116 -3.14 11.33 -8.05
N LEU A 117 -3.61 10.44 -7.16
CA LEU A 117 -4.78 10.65 -6.32
C LEU A 117 -4.40 10.92 -4.86
N ALA A 118 -3.11 10.86 -4.52
CA ALA A 118 -2.64 11.05 -3.15
C ALA A 118 -3.12 12.40 -2.58
N GLU A 119 -3.09 13.48 -3.37
CA GLU A 119 -3.48 14.83 -2.91
C GLU A 119 -5.00 15.03 -2.69
N LEU A 120 -5.83 14.00 -2.91
CA LEU A 120 -7.25 14.06 -2.56
C LEU A 120 -7.45 14.01 -1.03
N ASP A 121 -8.54 14.61 -0.55
CA ASP A 121 -8.98 14.51 0.85
C ASP A 121 -10.38 13.85 0.92
N PRO A 122 -10.47 12.58 1.38
CA PRO A 122 -9.36 11.69 1.74
C PRO A 122 -8.66 11.05 0.52
N PRO A 123 -7.38 10.65 0.65
CA PRO A 123 -6.69 9.86 -0.37
C PRO A 123 -7.31 8.47 -0.48
N PRO A 124 -7.54 7.94 -1.70
CA PRO A 124 -8.07 6.60 -1.88
C PRO A 124 -6.99 5.55 -1.59
N VAL A 125 -7.25 4.71 -0.57
CA VAL A 125 -6.38 3.58 -0.23
C VAL A 125 -6.69 2.38 -1.11
N LEU A 126 -5.75 2.02 -1.98
CA LEU A 126 -5.84 0.85 -2.86
C LEU A 126 -5.75 -0.43 -2.04
N GLU A 127 -4.77 -0.54 -1.14
CA GLU A 127 -4.53 -1.73 -0.32
C GLU A 127 -3.94 -1.38 1.05
N GLY A 128 -4.18 -2.24 2.04
CA GLY A 128 -3.71 -2.03 3.42
C GLY A 128 -4.73 -1.36 4.35
N ASN A 129 -6.03 -1.41 4.05
CA ASN A 129 -7.06 -0.78 4.88
C ASN A 129 -7.07 -1.30 6.33
N HIS A 130 -6.88 -2.61 6.56
CA HIS A 130 -6.76 -3.16 7.93
C HIS A 130 -5.51 -2.66 8.66
N ARG A 131 -4.42 -2.40 7.92
CA ARG A 131 -3.18 -1.83 8.49
C ARG A 131 -3.39 -0.37 8.87
N LEU A 132 -4.03 0.42 8.01
CA LEU A 132 -4.38 1.80 8.33
C LEU A 132 -5.25 1.89 9.59
N LEU A 133 -6.23 0.99 9.75
CA LEU A 133 -7.03 0.90 10.97
C LEU A 133 -6.19 0.51 12.19
N ALA A 134 -5.28 -0.45 12.05
CA ALA A 134 -4.37 -0.82 13.13
C ALA A 134 -3.43 0.34 13.52
N PHE A 135 -2.91 1.11 12.56
CA PHE A 135 -2.10 2.30 12.82
C PHE A 135 -2.90 3.37 13.56
N PHE A 136 -4.18 3.54 13.21
CA PHE A 136 -5.08 4.45 13.89
C PHE A 136 -5.38 4.00 15.33
N GLU A 137 -5.70 2.73 15.56
CA GLU A 137 -5.94 2.19 16.91
C GLU A 137 -4.71 2.24 17.83
N LEU A 138 -3.51 2.31 17.26
CA LEU A 138 -2.25 2.43 17.98
C LEU A 138 -1.76 3.88 18.11
N ASP A 139 -2.55 4.87 17.67
CA ASP A 139 -2.19 6.29 17.64
C ASP A 139 -0.79 6.53 17.03
N MET A 140 -0.47 5.81 15.94
CA MET A 140 0.80 5.98 15.25
C MET A 140 0.90 7.39 14.67
N PRO A 141 2.03 8.11 14.83
CA PRO A 141 2.16 9.48 14.36
C PRO A 141 2.16 9.56 12.82
N THR A 142 2.69 8.53 12.17
CA THR A 142 2.84 8.44 10.72
C THR A 142 2.39 7.08 10.18
N VAL A 143 1.98 7.10 8.92
CA VAL A 143 1.57 5.95 8.14
C VAL A 143 2.60 5.75 7.02
N PRO A 144 3.27 4.59 6.95
CA PRO A 144 4.12 4.25 5.83
C PRO A 144 3.26 3.99 4.58
N VAL A 145 3.64 4.56 3.44
CA VAL A 145 2.88 4.49 2.19
C VAL A 145 3.79 4.17 1.00
N PHE A 146 3.32 3.28 0.13
CA PHE A 146 3.80 3.15 -1.24
C PHE A 146 2.85 3.86 -2.20
N LEU A 147 3.34 4.94 -2.79
CA LEU A 147 2.68 5.65 -3.89
C LEU A 147 3.03 4.95 -5.20
N MET A 148 2.04 4.28 -5.80
CA MET A 148 2.18 3.63 -7.10
C MET A 148 2.18 4.69 -8.20
N LYS A 149 3.16 4.60 -9.10
CA LYS A 149 3.27 5.43 -10.31
C LYS A 149 3.86 4.64 -11.46
N TYR A 150 3.74 5.18 -12.67
CA TYR A 150 4.55 4.72 -13.79
C TYR A 150 5.93 5.38 -13.71
N GLU A 151 6.98 4.60 -13.97
CA GLU A 151 8.35 5.10 -14.16
C GLU A 151 8.34 6.18 -15.25
N GLU A 152 8.94 7.34 -14.94
CA GLU A 152 8.98 8.52 -15.81
C GLU A 152 10.16 8.48 -16.77
#